data_AF-A0A800JCX8-F1
#
_entry.id   AF-A0A800JCX8-F1
#
_cell.length_a   1.000
_cell.length_b   1.000
_cell.length_c   1.000
_cell.angle_alpha   90.00
_cell.angle_beta   90.00
_cell.angle_gamma   90.00
#
_symmetry.space_group_name_H-M   'P 1'
#
loop_
_entity.id
_entity.type
_entity.pdbx_description
1 polymer ?
#
loop_
_entity_poly.entity_id
_entity_poly.type
_entity_poly.pdbx_seq_one_letter_code
_entity_poly.pdbx_strand_id
1 'polypeptide(L)' 'MMKHEIHPQLTPAAEFERSGRCPVNLRWLIFHQKDSLEEQGAIIRFGKRRWLVDEDRFINWLRENGSSFNTPSRNIN' A
#
# COMPACT_ATOMS: atom_id res chain seq x y z
N MET A 1 -10.71 -31.81 -0.28
CA MET A 1 -10.17 -30.73 0.59
C MET A 1 -10.40 -29.42 -0.15
N MET A 2 -11.43 -28.65 0.20
CA MET A 2 -11.63 -27.33 -0.42
C MET A 2 -10.52 -26.44 0.11
N LYS A 3 -9.66 -25.94 -0.79
CA LYS A 3 -8.70 -24.89 -0.43
C LYS A 3 -9.56 -23.69 -0.03
N HIS A 4 -9.55 -23.31 1.25
CA HIS A 4 -10.04 -21.98 1.61
C HIS A 4 -9.16 -21.01 0.84
N GLU A 5 -9.73 -20.36 -0.17
CA GLU A 5 -9.10 -19.21 -0.79
C GLU A 5 -8.97 -18.17 0.32
N ILE A 6 -7.76 -18.01 0.84
CA ILE A 6 -7.43 -16.91 1.73
C ILE A 6 -7.48 -15.69 0.82
N HIS A 7 -8.66 -15.07 0.74
CA HIS A 7 -8.77 -13.80 0.05
C HIS A 7 -7.89 -12.81 0.82
N PRO A 8 -6.92 -12.16 0.16
CA PRO A 8 -6.09 -11.16 0.81
C PRO A 8 -7.02 -10.10 1.42
N GLN A 9 -6.92 -9.92 2.74
CA GLN A 9 -7.72 -8.92 3.42
C GLN A 9 -7.21 -7.54 3.01
N LEU A 10 -8.05 -6.82 2.29
CA LEU A 10 -7.81 -5.42 1.96
C LEU A 10 -7.90 -4.57 3.23
N THR A 11 -6.77 -3.99 3.63
CA THR A 11 -6.67 -3.23 4.87
C THR A 11 -6.90 -1.75 4.58
N PRO A 12 -7.72 -1.03 5.37
CA PRO A 12 -7.84 0.40 5.23
C PRO A 12 -6.48 1.10 5.34
N ALA A 13 -6.17 2.02 4.42
CA ALA A 13 -4.90 2.73 4.36
C ALA A 13 -4.50 3.37 5.71
N ALA A 14 -5.47 3.96 6.42
CA ALA A 14 -5.25 4.55 7.73
C ALA A 14 -4.88 3.52 8.81
N GLU A 15 -5.43 2.31 8.73
CA GLU A 15 -5.10 1.21 9.62
C GLU A 15 -3.73 0.63 9.30
N PHE A 16 -3.41 0.48 8.01
CA PHE A 16 -2.09 0.03 7.58
C PHE A 16 -0.98 0.98 8.05
N GLU A 17 -1.16 2.31 7.91
CA GLU A 17 -0.25 3.31 8.47
C GLU A 17 -0.15 3.21 9.99
N ARG A 18 -1.29 3.16 10.71
CA ARG A 18 -1.31 3.13 12.18
C ARG A 18 -0.70 1.86 12.76
N SER A 19 -0.76 0.75 12.03
CA SER A 19 -0.19 -0.54 12.46
C SER A 19 1.34 -0.56 12.47
N GLY A 20 2.00 0.43 11.88
CA GLY A 20 3.47 0.46 11.74
C GLY A 20 4.03 -0.50 10.70
N ARG A 21 3.17 -1.28 10.02
CA ARG A 21 3.56 -2.22 8.95
C ARG A 21 3.89 -1.53 7.63
N CYS A 22 3.36 -0.32 7.40
CA CYS A 22 3.67 0.46 6.22
C CYS A 22 5.07 1.09 6.35
N PRO A 23 6.04 0.73 5.49
CA PRO A 23 7.42 1.22 5.62
C PRO A 23 7.61 2.67 5.16
N VAL A 24 6.59 3.28 4.56
CA VAL A 24 6.66 4.62 3.94
C VAL A 24 5.46 5.49 4.32
N ASN A 25 5.52 6.78 3.98
CA ASN A 25 4.35 7.66 4.06
C ASN A 25 3.34 7.29 2.95
N LEU A 26 2.31 6.52 3.30
CA LEU A 26 1.35 5.97 2.35
C LEU A 26 0.56 7.08 1.66
N ARG A 27 0.16 8.14 2.39
CA ARG A 27 -0.53 9.29 1.79
C ARG A 27 0.30 9.95 0.68
N TRP A 28 1.59 10.18 0.93
CA TRP A 28 2.48 10.76 -0.07
C TRP A 28 2.60 9.86 -1.30
N LEU A 29 2.75 8.55 -1.08
CA LEU A 29 2.91 7.59 -2.17
C LEU A 29 1.63 7.48 -3.01
N ILE A 30 0.47 7.37 -2.39
CA ILE A 30 -0.82 7.37 -3.09
C ILE A 30 -0.98 8.66 -3.90
N PHE A 31 -0.57 9.82 -3.38
CA PHE A 31 -0.72 11.08 -4.12
C PHE A 31 0.15 11.11 -5.40
N HIS A 32 1.37 10.57 -5.37
CA HIS A 32 2.31 10.66 -6.49
C HIS A 32 2.27 9.45 -7.44
N GLN A 33 1.88 8.28 -6.93
CA GLN A 33 2.00 6.99 -7.63
C GLN A 33 0.67 6.23 -7.69
N LYS A 34 -0.45 6.94 -7.50
CA LYS A 34 -1.81 6.39 -7.50
C LYS A 34 -2.04 5.39 -8.64
N ASP A 35 -1.80 5.83 -9.87
CA ASP A 35 -2.21 5.09 -11.05
C ASP A 35 -1.41 3.79 -11.17
N SER A 36 -0.10 3.81 -10.87
CA SER A 36 0.73 2.61 -10.84
C SER A 36 0.32 1.64 -9.71
N LEU A 37 0.00 2.16 -8.52
CA LEU A 37 -0.47 1.35 -7.39
C LEU A 37 -1.82 0.69 -7.68
N GLU A 38 -2.75 1.41 -8.33
CA GLU A 38 -4.06 0.86 -8.73
C GLU A 38 -3.90 -0.20 -9.82
N GLU A 39 -3.05 0.05 -10.84
CA GLU A 39 -2.80 -0.89 -11.94
C GLU A 39 -2.24 -2.23 -11.45
N GLN A 40 -1.35 -2.20 -10.46
CA GLN A 40 -0.76 -3.41 -9.85
C GLN A 40 -1.67 -4.07 -8.79
N GLY A 41 -2.83 -3.47 -8.51
CA GLY A 41 -3.79 -3.93 -7.52
C GLY A 41 -3.32 -3.77 -6.07
N ALA A 42 -2.31 -2.93 -5.83
CA ALA A 42 -1.79 -2.64 -4.49
C ALA A 42 -2.74 -1.77 -3.67
N ILE A 43 -3.49 -0.89 -4.34
CA ILE A 43 -4.54 -0.08 -3.71
C ILE A 43 -5.83 -0.15 -4.51
N ILE A 44 -6.95 0.07 -3.82
CA ILE A 44 -8.25 0.26 -4.45
C ILE A 44 -9.02 1.35 -3.71
N ARG A 45 -9.71 2.21 -4.48
CA ARG A 45 -10.56 3.25 -3.91
C ARG A 45 -11.88 2.67 -3.43
N PHE A 46 -12.19 2.88 -2.15
CA PHE A 46 -13.47 2.50 -1.55
C PHE A 46 -14.27 3.74 -1.14
N GLY A 47 -15.27 4.07 -1.96
CA GLY A 47 -16.11 5.25 -1.78
C GLY A 47 -15.33 6.58 -1.96
N LYS A 48 -15.85 7.65 -1.34
CA LYS A 48 -15.36 9.02 -1.64
C LYS A 48 -13.97 9.31 -1.10
N ARG A 49 -13.59 8.74 0.06
CA ARG A 49 -12.42 9.17 0.86
C ARG A 49 -11.57 8.03 1.43
N ARG A 50 -11.86 6.76 1.12
CA ARG A 50 -11.10 5.64 1.69
C ARG A 50 -10.31 4.92 0.60
N TRP A 51 -9.09 4.56 0.96
CA TRP A 51 -8.24 3.67 0.20
C TRP A 51 -8.12 2.38 0.97
N LEU A 52 -8.26 1.26 0.29
CA LEU A 52 -7.92 -0.05 0.81
C LEU A 52 -6.62 -0.50 0.15
N VAL A 53 -5.81 -1.25 0.89
CA VAL A 53 -4.47 -1.67 0.51
C VAL A 53 -4.41 -3.18 0.55
N ASP A 54 -3.95 -3.78 -0.54
CA ASP A 54 -3.42 -5.14 -0.53
C ASP A 54 -1.95 -5.05 -0.10
N GLU A 55 -1.67 -5.42 1.15
CA GLU A 55 -0.35 -5.20 1.76
C GLU A 55 0.75 -5.95 1.04
N ASP A 56 0.50 -7.18 0.59
CA ASP A 56 1.51 -7.99 -0.10
C ASP A 56 1.87 -7.38 -1.46
N ARG A 57 0.85 -7.01 -2.24
CA ARG A 57 1.05 -6.32 -3.52
C ARG A 57 1.73 -4.98 -3.35
N PHE A 58 1.35 -4.24 -2.30
CA PHE A 58 1.96 -2.96 -1.99
C PHE A 58 3.44 -3.08 -1.64
N ILE A 59 3.82 -4.05 -0.81
CA ILE A 59 5.23 -4.30 -0.46
C ILE A 59 6.02 -4.80 -1.67
N ASN A 60 5.45 -5.67 -2.50
CA ASN A 60 6.09 -6.13 -3.73
C ASN A 60 6.32 -4.96 -4.70
N TRP A 61 5.31 -4.12 -4.91
CA TRP A 61 5.43 -2.91 -5.73
C TRP A 61 6.53 -1.99 -5.22
N LEU A 62 6.63 -1.80 -3.89
CA LEU A 62 7.69 -1.01 -3.27
C LEU A 62 9.08 -1.58 -3.50
N ARG A 63 9.26 -2.90 -3.50
CA ARG A 63 10.55 -3.53 -3.77
C ARG A 63 10.98 -3.32 -5.22
N GLU A 64 10.04 -3.35 -6.14
CA GLU A 64 10.30 -3.21 -7.58
C GLU A 64 10.50 -1.75 -8.00
N ASN A 65 9.75 -0.82 -7.40
CA ASN A 65 9.69 0.57 -7.86
C ASN A 65 10.29 1.56 -6.84
N GLY A 66 10.46 1.15 -5.58
CA GLY A 66 10.90 2.01 -4.48
C GLY A 66 12.26 2.67 -4.67
N SER A 67 13.18 2.02 -5.38
CA SER A 67 14.51 2.56 -5.70
C SER A 67 14.46 3.80 -6.59
N SER A 68 13.38 3.97 -7.35
CA SER A 68 13.16 5.10 -8.26
C SER A 68 12.63 6.33 -7.53
N PHE A 69 12.18 6.20 -6.28
CA PHE A 69 11.60 7.28 -5.50
C PHE A 69 12.55 7.72 -4.40
N ASN A 70 13.09 8.94 -4.55
CA ASN A 70 13.78 9.65 -3.48
C ASN A 70 12.73 10.07 -2.44
N THR A 71 12.27 9.11 -1.63
CA THR A 71 11.37 9.40 -0.52
C THR A 71 12.21 10.05 0.57
N PRO A 72 11.84 11.23 1.13
CA PRO A 72 12.55 11.75 2.28
C PRO A 72 12.41 10.73 3.42
N SER A 73 13.52 10.05 3.73
CA SER A 73 13.57 9.04 4.78
C SER A 73 13.07 9.67 6.07
N ARG A 74 12.08 9.03 6.70
CA ARG A 74 11.62 9.45 8.01
C ARG A 74 12.74 9.09 8.98
N ASN A 75 13.54 10.06 9.40
CA ASN A 75 14.54 9.86 10.46
C ASN A 75 13.82 9.29 11.67
N ILE A 76 14.05 8.01 11.93
CA ILE A 76 13.68 7.36 13.18
C ILE A 76 14.80 7.76 14.15
N ASN A 77 14.48 8.69 15.04
CA ASN A 77 15.35 9.11 16.15
C ASN A 77 14.96 8.32 17.39
#